data_AF-A0A328SQP2-F1
#
_entry.id   AF-A0A328SQP2-F1
#
_cell.length_a   1.000
_cell.length_b   1.000
_cell.length_c   1.000
_cell.angle_alpha   90.00
_cell.angle_beta   90.00
_cell.angle_gamma   90.00
#
_symmetry.space_group_name_H-M   'P 1'
#
loop_
_entity.id
_entity.type
_entity.pdbx_description
1 polymer ?
#
loop_
_entity_poly.entity_id
_entity_poly.type
_entity_poly.pdbx_seq_one_letter_code
_entity_poly.pdbx_strand_id
1 'polypeptide(L)'
;MKDDFDLPVTGENITVTINQNTRNLTTDSNGIASIEYQVVDTETVINATYPGKEDEYNATNTVLTLVADKMETKLLVDDVSALVGKAFTINGTLLDINDKPVVGVLVNITVNGTKTNATTNEMGQFNTTMTLQEMGEYPVNVTFYENEVYKESNNNTSLVIASKTDTQLTLNVSNSTPVNNTMITITVNLTDNTGEPLDNQEVNITIGEETFTIYTTNGIASKEYTVSQLGVQTITASYTGNNMYNANSTTTQINVIKLDTKLTLNVSDNTPVNNTLITITATLTDAVDNKLAGQN
;
A
#
# COMPACT_ATOMS: atom_id res chain seq x y z
N MET A 1 -65.99 -5.27 -9.08
CA MET A 1 -67.03 -6.31 -9.15
C MET A 1 -68.22 -5.75 -9.87
N LYS A 2 -68.71 -6.49 -10.87
CA LYS A 2 -69.96 -6.19 -11.57
C LYS A 2 -70.77 -7.47 -11.65
N ASP A 3 -72.08 -7.33 -11.73
CA ASP A 3 -72.99 -8.45 -11.98
C ASP A 3 -73.05 -8.81 -13.47
N ASP A 4 -73.88 -9.80 -13.82
CA ASP A 4 -74.06 -10.28 -15.20
C ASP A 4 -74.70 -9.22 -16.14
N PHE A 5 -75.19 -8.11 -15.60
CA PHE A 5 -75.71 -6.96 -16.35
C PHE A 5 -74.71 -5.81 -16.47
N ASP A 6 -73.45 -6.04 -16.07
CA ASP A 6 -72.37 -5.04 -16.03
C ASP A 6 -72.65 -3.88 -15.04
N LEU A 7 -73.54 -4.09 -14.06
CA LEU A 7 -73.84 -3.13 -13.00
C LEU A 7 -72.90 -3.31 -11.80
N PRO A 8 -72.45 -2.23 -11.14
CA PRO A 8 -71.59 -2.32 -9.97
C PRO A 8 -72.24 -3.02 -8.78
N VAL A 9 -71.54 -4.01 -8.21
CA VAL A 9 -71.94 -4.65 -6.95
C VAL A 9 -71.37 -3.83 -5.79
N THR A 10 -72.21 -3.03 -5.13
CA THR A 10 -71.81 -2.01 -4.14
C THR A 10 -72.05 -2.46 -2.70
N GLY A 11 -71.16 -2.10 -1.78
CA GLY A 11 -71.33 -2.34 -0.34
C GLY A 11 -71.05 -3.77 0.11
N GLU A 12 -70.54 -4.63 -0.79
CA GLU A 12 -70.29 -6.03 -0.52
C GLU A 12 -68.85 -6.26 -0.01
N ASN A 13 -68.69 -7.25 0.87
CA ASN A 13 -67.40 -7.53 1.54
C ASN A 13 -66.56 -8.55 0.76
N ILE A 14 -65.35 -8.14 0.40
CA ILE A 14 -64.33 -8.96 -0.25
C ILE A 14 -63.20 -9.23 0.75
N THR A 15 -62.77 -10.48 0.84
CA THR A 15 -61.57 -10.87 1.60
C THR A 15 -60.38 -10.90 0.65
N VAL A 16 -59.35 -10.10 0.93
CA VAL A 16 -58.07 -10.10 0.19
C VAL A 16 -56.96 -10.60 1.09
N THR A 17 -56.23 -11.62 0.66
CA THR A 17 -55.09 -12.20 1.36
C THR A 17 -53.81 -12.00 0.55
N ILE A 18 -52.80 -11.35 1.14
CA ILE A 18 -51.50 -11.06 0.53
C ILE A 18 -50.40 -11.71 1.38
N ASN A 19 -49.65 -12.66 0.82
CA ASN A 19 -48.56 -13.38 1.51
C ASN A 19 -48.91 -13.82 2.96
N GLN A 20 -50.13 -14.34 3.14
CA GLN A 20 -50.76 -14.79 4.41
C GLN A 20 -51.43 -13.72 5.29
N ASN A 21 -51.34 -12.44 4.95
CA ASN A 21 -52.05 -11.37 5.65
C ASN A 21 -53.42 -11.11 5.02
N THR A 22 -54.49 -11.29 5.79
CA THR A 22 -55.87 -11.11 5.31
C THR A 22 -56.45 -9.75 5.70
N ARG A 23 -57.15 -9.11 4.76
CA ARG A 23 -57.87 -7.85 4.93
C ARG A 23 -59.27 -7.97 4.32
N ASN A 24 -60.27 -7.46 5.03
CA ASN A 24 -61.62 -7.33 4.51
C ASN A 24 -61.78 -5.92 3.94
N LEU A 25 -62.27 -5.84 2.71
CA LEU A 25 -62.55 -4.61 2.00
C LEU A 25 -64.02 -4.58 1.60
N THR A 26 -64.59 -3.40 1.46
CA THR A 26 -65.97 -3.22 1.00
C THR A 26 -65.96 -2.54 -0.36
N THR A 27 -66.82 -2.98 -1.28
CA THR A 27 -66.93 -2.34 -2.59
C THR A 27 -67.58 -0.95 -2.49
N ASP A 28 -67.01 0.02 -3.18
CA ASP A 28 -67.56 1.38 -3.31
C ASP A 28 -68.76 1.42 -4.28
N SER A 29 -69.30 2.62 -4.53
CA SER A 29 -70.43 2.82 -5.46
C SER A 29 -70.14 2.45 -6.92
N ASN A 30 -68.88 2.24 -7.28
CA ASN A 30 -68.45 1.75 -8.59
C ASN A 30 -68.12 0.24 -8.56
N GLY A 31 -68.39 -0.44 -7.44
CA GLY A 31 -68.12 -1.86 -7.26
C GLY A 31 -66.63 -2.17 -7.06
N ILE A 32 -65.82 -1.18 -6.69
CA ILE A 32 -64.36 -1.30 -6.56
C ILE A 32 -64.01 -1.42 -5.07
N ALA A 33 -63.16 -2.38 -4.74
CA ALA A 33 -62.50 -2.47 -3.45
C ALA A 33 -60.98 -2.32 -3.69
N SER A 34 -60.32 -1.45 -2.92
CA SER A 34 -58.90 -1.14 -3.10
C SER A 34 -58.13 -1.22 -1.78
N ILE A 35 -56.86 -1.59 -1.89
CA ILE A 35 -55.89 -1.57 -0.79
C ILE A 35 -54.54 -1.19 -1.36
N GLU A 36 -53.83 -0.31 -0.66
CA GLU A 36 -52.42 -0.03 -0.95
C GLU A 36 -51.56 -1.09 -0.27
N TYR A 37 -50.60 -1.64 -1.02
CA TYR A 37 -49.66 -2.64 -0.51
C TYR A 37 -48.25 -2.30 -0.97
N GLN A 38 -47.33 -2.20 -0.01
CA GLN A 38 -45.92 -2.06 -0.30
C GLN A 38 -45.34 -3.45 -0.58
N VAL A 39 -44.91 -3.67 -1.83
CA VAL A 39 -44.26 -4.91 -2.22
C VAL A 39 -42.89 -4.98 -1.55
N VAL A 40 -42.69 -6.03 -0.75
CA VAL A 40 -41.44 -6.28 0.00
C VAL A 40 -40.79 -7.61 -0.38
N ASP A 41 -41.47 -8.42 -1.19
CA ASP A 41 -41.04 -9.75 -1.63
C ASP A 41 -40.89 -9.77 -3.15
N THR A 42 -39.99 -10.61 -3.64
CA THR A 42 -39.75 -10.83 -5.08
C THR A 42 -40.95 -11.48 -5.76
N GLU A 43 -41.71 -12.28 -5.01
CA GLU A 43 -42.97 -12.86 -5.43
C GLU A 43 -44.04 -12.58 -4.36
N THR A 44 -45.17 -12.03 -4.78
CA THR A 44 -46.32 -11.75 -3.92
C THR A 44 -47.57 -12.40 -4.48
N VAL A 45 -48.16 -13.32 -3.72
CA VAL A 45 -49.41 -14.00 -4.07
C VAL A 45 -50.57 -13.28 -3.41
N ILE A 46 -51.52 -12.85 -4.23
CA ILE A 46 -52.73 -12.12 -3.83
C ILE A 46 -53.93 -12.99 -4.16
N ASN A 47 -54.66 -13.41 -3.12
CA ASN A 47 -55.94 -14.11 -3.27
C ASN A 47 -57.07 -13.16 -2.89
N ALA A 48 -58.05 -12.99 -3.78
CA ALA A 48 -59.28 -12.27 -3.48
C ALA A 48 -60.46 -13.24 -3.48
N THR A 49 -61.30 -13.19 -2.45
CA THR A 49 -62.45 -14.07 -2.28
C THR A 49 -63.66 -13.25 -1.88
N TYR A 50 -64.73 -13.40 -2.66
CA TYR A 50 -66.06 -12.91 -2.33
C TYR A 50 -66.91 -14.13 -1.92
N PRO A 51 -67.44 -14.19 -0.69
CA PRO A 51 -68.18 -15.36 -0.21
C PRO A 51 -69.57 -15.53 -0.85
N GLY A 52 -70.01 -14.57 -1.67
CA GLY A 52 -71.37 -14.53 -2.17
C GLY A 52 -72.33 -13.89 -1.16
N LYS A 53 -73.54 -13.64 -1.62
CA LYS A 53 -74.67 -13.16 -0.83
C LYS A 53 -75.90 -13.97 -1.21
N GLU A 54 -76.54 -14.56 -0.21
CA GLU A 54 -77.71 -15.42 -0.38
C GLU A 54 -78.78 -14.73 -1.25
N ASP A 55 -79.32 -15.47 -2.21
CA ASP A 55 -80.34 -15.04 -3.17
C ASP A 55 -79.98 -13.85 -4.09
N GLU A 56 -78.77 -13.28 -3.98
CA GLU A 56 -78.34 -12.12 -4.78
C GLU A 56 -77.12 -12.43 -5.66
N TYR A 57 -76.03 -12.94 -5.09
CA TYR A 57 -74.75 -13.08 -5.80
C TYR A 57 -73.99 -14.35 -5.41
N ASN A 58 -73.44 -15.07 -6.39
CA ASN A 58 -72.63 -16.26 -6.14
C ASN A 58 -71.26 -15.92 -5.52
N ALA A 59 -70.70 -16.86 -4.78
CA ALA A 59 -69.31 -16.80 -4.32
C ALA A 59 -68.34 -16.87 -5.51
N THR A 60 -67.21 -16.18 -5.39
CA THR A 60 -66.13 -16.25 -6.39
C THR A 60 -64.77 -15.98 -5.75
N ASN A 61 -63.71 -16.48 -6.36
CA ASN A 61 -62.35 -16.18 -5.98
C ASN A 61 -61.44 -16.01 -7.20
N THR A 62 -60.31 -15.34 -6.99
CA THR A 62 -59.26 -15.20 -7.99
C THR A 62 -57.92 -15.08 -7.31
N VAL A 63 -56.87 -15.53 -7.99
CA VAL A 63 -55.48 -15.43 -7.53
C VAL A 63 -54.67 -14.66 -8.56
N LEU A 64 -53.81 -13.77 -8.08
CA LEU A 64 -52.84 -13.03 -8.86
C LEU A 64 -51.47 -13.21 -8.22
N THR A 65 -50.48 -13.63 -9.00
CA THR A 65 -49.07 -13.62 -8.58
C THR A 65 -48.38 -12.42 -9.19
N LEU A 66 -47.82 -11.56 -8.35
CA LEU A 66 -46.99 -10.43 -8.73
C LEU A 66 -45.52 -10.80 -8.55
N VAL A 67 -44.72 -10.64 -9.59
CA VAL A 67 -43.25 -10.75 -9.51
C VAL A 67 -42.67 -9.35 -9.56
N ALA A 68 -41.91 -8.97 -8.54
CA ALA A 68 -41.24 -7.68 -8.46
C ALA A 68 -39.89 -7.74 -9.18
N ASP A 69 -39.56 -6.67 -9.91
CA ASP A 69 -38.22 -6.52 -10.47
C ASP A 69 -37.19 -6.34 -9.35
N LYS A 70 -36.02 -6.96 -9.53
CA LYS A 70 -34.87 -6.77 -8.63
C LYS A 70 -34.39 -5.32 -8.62
N MET A 71 -33.91 -4.86 -7.47
CA MET A 71 -33.41 -3.51 -7.29
C MET A 71 -32.01 -3.36 -7.91
N GLU A 72 -31.80 -2.31 -8.71
CA GLU A 72 -30.45 -1.94 -9.18
C GLU A 72 -29.55 -1.63 -7.98
N THR A 73 -28.25 -1.92 -8.12
CA THR A 73 -27.25 -1.60 -7.11
C THR A 73 -26.14 -0.72 -7.68
N LYS A 74 -25.49 0.01 -6.78
CA LYS A 74 -24.40 0.95 -7.08
C LYS A 74 -23.21 0.60 -6.22
N LEU A 75 -22.08 0.34 -6.86
CA LEU A 75 -20.83 0.00 -6.21
C LEU A 75 -19.83 1.17 -6.28
N LEU A 76 -19.39 1.62 -5.11
CA LEU A 76 -18.40 2.68 -4.94
C LEU A 76 -17.13 2.09 -4.35
N VAL A 77 -15.97 2.41 -4.93
CA VAL A 77 -14.67 1.91 -4.49
C VAL A 77 -13.68 3.07 -4.52
N ASP A 78 -12.87 3.21 -3.48
CA ASP A 78 -11.89 4.30 -3.38
C ASP A 78 -10.59 3.94 -4.10
N ASP A 79 -9.90 4.96 -4.63
CA ASP A 79 -8.50 4.84 -5.03
C ASP A 79 -7.61 4.64 -3.80
N VAL A 80 -6.50 3.91 -3.96
CA VAL A 80 -5.58 3.60 -2.86
C VAL A 80 -4.15 3.90 -3.27
N SER A 81 -3.42 4.64 -2.45
CA SER A 81 -1.95 4.70 -2.53
C SER A 81 -1.34 3.64 -1.61
N ALA A 82 -0.40 2.86 -2.13
CA ALA A 82 0.22 1.75 -1.43
C ALA A 82 1.75 1.75 -1.60
N LEU A 83 2.45 1.13 -0.65
CA LEU A 83 3.88 0.85 -0.76
C LEU A 83 4.10 -0.62 -1.12
N VAL A 84 5.02 -0.87 -2.04
CA VAL A 84 5.39 -2.24 -2.44
C VAL A 84 5.86 -3.03 -1.22
N GLY A 85 5.38 -4.28 -1.09
CA GLY A 85 5.69 -5.18 0.02
C GLY A 85 4.95 -4.89 1.32
N LYS A 86 4.20 -3.77 1.42
CA LYS A 86 3.39 -3.43 2.60
C LYS A 86 1.91 -3.68 2.31
N ALA A 87 1.16 -4.06 3.34
CA ALA A 87 -0.28 -4.27 3.22
C ALA A 87 -1.01 -2.93 3.07
N PHE A 88 -2.02 -2.89 2.19
CA PHE A 88 -2.95 -1.77 2.03
C PHE A 88 -4.39 -2.29 2.09
N THR A 89 -5.33 -1.38 2.33
CA THR A 89 -6.76 -1.71 2.46
C THR A 89 -7.53 -1.12 1.28
N ILE A 90 -8.35 -1.94 0.64
CA ILE A 90 -9.34 -1.50 -0.33
C ILE A 90 -10.64 -1.26 0.43
N ASN A 91 -11.23 -0.09 0.23
CA ASN A 91 -12.52 0.27 0.82
C ASN A 91 -13.54 0.48 -0.29
N GLY A 92 -14.78 0.08 -0.03
CA GLY A 92 -15.89 0.38 -0.91
C GLY A 92 -17.23 0.28 -0.19
N THR A 93 -18.28 0.70 -0.88
CA THR A 93 -19.66 0.70 -0.40
C THR A 93 -20.58 0.18 -1.50
N LEU A 94 -21.51 -0.70 -1.12
CA LEU A 94 -22.59 -1.18 -1.96
C LEU A 94 -23.92 -0.57 -1.48
N LEU A 95 -24.58 0.14 -2.38
CA LEU A 95 -25.87 0.79 -2.13
C LEU A 95 -26.92 0.27 -3.12
N ASP A 96 -28.19 0.34 -2.74
CA ASP A 96 -29.29 0.15 -3.65
C ASP A 96 -29.58 1.44 -4.47
N ILE A 97 -30.53 1.36 -5.39
CA ILE A 97 -30.96 2.49 -6.22
C ILE A 97 -31.48 3.72 -5.44
N ASN A 98 -31.83 3.56 -4.17
CA ASN A 98 -32.30 4.62 -3.28
C ASN A 98 -31.21 5.08 -2.29
N ASP A 99 -29.94 4.78 -2.59
CA ASP A 99 -28.77 5.06 -1.76
C ASP A 99 -28.85 4.43 -0.34
N LYS A 100 -29.61 3.34 -0.17
CA LYS A 100 -29.62 2.57 1.08
C LYS A 100 -28.54 1.49 1.10
N PRO A 101 -27.93 1.22 2.25
CA PRO A 101 -26.98 0.12 2.43
C PRO A 101 -27.52 -1.24 1.99
N VAL A 102 -26.76 -1.96 1.15
CA VAL A 102 -26.99 -3.38 0.91
C VAL A 102 -26.13 -4.17 1.90
N VAL A 103 -26.77 -4.73 2.92
CA VAL A 103 -26.11 -5.31 4.11
C VAL A 103 -25.90 -6.82 3.99
N GLY A 104 -24.77 -7.31 4.51
CA GLY A 104 -24.53 -8.74 4.72
C GLY A 104 -24.28 -9.56 3.45
N VAL A 105 -24.00 -8.90 2.31
CA VAL A 105 -23.77 -9.58 1.04
C VAL A 105 -22.28 -9.64 0.69
N LEU A 106 -21.90 -10.64 -0.10
CA LEU A 106 -20.51 -10.84 -0.53
C LEU A 106 -20.22 -10.02 -1.80
N VAL A 107 -19.11 -9.28 -1.79
CA VAL A 107 -18.53 -8.64 -2.98
C VAL A 107 -17.21 -9.32 -3.35
N ASN A 108 -16.95 -9.47 -4.64
CA ASN A 108 -15.76 -10.11 -5.18
C ASN A 108 -14.81 -9.03 -5.66
N ILE A 109 -13.56 -9.07 -5.21
CA ILE A 109 -12.55 -8.02 -5.44
C ILE A 109 -11.35 -8.66 -6.13
N THR A 110 -10.89 -8.05 -7.23
CA THR A 110 -9.74 -8.51 -7.99
C THR A 110 -8.77 -7.36 -8.25
N VAL A 111 -7.52 -7.53 -7.82
CA VAL A 111 -6.41 -6.60 -8.08
C VAL A 111 -5.21 -7.41 -8.56
N ASN A 112 -4.61 -7.00 -9.70
CA ASN A 112 -3.46 -7.69 -10.30
C ASN A 112 -3.65 -9.22 -10.46
N GLY A 113 -4.86 -9.64 -10.87
CA GLY A 113 -5.22 -11.06 -11.00
C GLY A 113 -5.45 -11.82 -9.69
N THR A 114 -5.10 -11.24 -8.53
CA THR A 114 -5.39 -11.81 -7.21
C THR A 114 -6.85 -11.55 -6.86
N LYS A 115 -7.58 -12.60 -6.49
CA LYS A 115 -9.00 -12.53 -6.13
C LYS A 115 -9.17 -12.68 -4.62
N THR A 116 -10.05 -11.85 -4.06
CA THR A 116 -10.49 -11.90 -2.67
C THR A 116 -11.98 -11.54 -2.61
N ASN A 117 -12.58 -11.62 -1.43
CA ASN A 117 -13.95 -11.19 -1.20
C ASN A 117 -14.08 -10.49 0.16
N ALA A 118 -15.16 -9.74 0.32
CA ALA A 118 -15.52 -9.08 1.55
C ALA A 118 -17.04 -9.06 1.71
N THR A 119 -17.53 -9.03 2.94
CA THR A 119 -18.97 -8.91 3.24
C THR A 119 -19.30 -7.49 3.62
N THR A 120 -20.41 -6.96 3.09
CA THR A 120 -20.87 -5.61 3.44
C THR A 120 -21.42 -5.55 4.87
N ASN A 121 -21.07 -4.51 5.61
CA ASN A 121 -21.56 -4.26 6.96
C ASN A 121 -22.94 -3.56 6.96
N GLU A 122 -23.43 -3.17 8.14
CA GLU A 122 -24.72 -2.45 8.33
C GLU A 122 -24.81 -1.11 7.57
N MET A 123 -23.67 -0.53 7.17
CA MET A 123 -23.59 0.69 6.36
C MET A 123 -23.34 0.38 4.88
N GLY A 124 -23.37 -0.90 4.47
CA GLY A 124 -23.11 -1.32 3.10
C GLY A 124 -21.63 -1.29 2.73
N GLN A 125 -20.75 -0.98 3.69
CA GLN A 125 -19.32 -0.84 3.48
C GLN A 125 -18.63 -2.20 3.54
N PHE A 126 -17.62 -2.39 2.72
CA PHE A 126 -16.75 -3.54 2.73
C PHE A 126 -15.30 -3.10 2.69
N ASN A 127 -14.41 -3.92 3.26
CA ASN A 127 -12.98 -3.72 3.11
C ASN A 127 -12.25 -5.05 3.02
N THR A 128 -11.07 -5.03 2.41
CA THR A 128 -10.16 -6.17 2.36
C THR A 128 -8.72 -5.67 2.31
N THR A 129 -7.80 -6.44 2.88
CA THR A 129 -6.37 -6.11 2.89
C THR A 129 -5.63 -6.91 1.83
N MET A 130 -4.74 -6.27 1.08
CA MET A 130 -3.92 -6.90 0.05
C MET A 130 -2.47 -6.38 0.11
N THR A 131 -1.56 -7.07 -0.57
CA THR A 131 -0.16 -6.66 -0.72
C THR A 131 0.26 -6.81 -2.17
N LEU A 132 0.99 -5.83 -2.71
CA LEU A 132 1.58 -5.88 -4.06
C LEU A 132 3.10 -6.00 -3.95
N GLN A 133 3.71 -6.75 -4.88
CA GLN A 133 5.16 -7.02 -4.90
C GLN A 133 5.92 -6.18 -5.93
N GLU A 134 5.20 -5.46 -6.78
CA GLU A 134 5.77 -4.61 -7.83
C GLU A 134 5.10 -3.24 -7.78
N MET A 135 5.84 -2.22 -8.23
CA MET A 135 5.30 -0.88 -8.40
C MET A 135 4.45 -0.80 -9.66
N GLY A 136 3.43 0.07 -9.64
CA GLY A 136 2.56 0.29 -10.79
C GLY A 136 1.18 0.76 -10.39
N GLU A 137 0.34 0.91 -11.40
CA GLU A 137 -1.08 1.24 -11.25
C GLU A 137 -1.91 -0.01 -11.58
N TYR A 138 -2.73 -0.43 -10.63
CA TYR A 138 -3.49 -1.67 -10.70
C TYR A 138 -4.99 -1.39 -10.64
N PRO A 139 -5.75 -1.71 -11.70
CA PRO A 139 -7.20 -1.62 -11.67
C PRO A 139 -7.80 -2.49 -10.55
N VAL A 140 -8.70 -1.89 -9.78
CA VAL A 140 -9.51 -2.56 -8.78
C VAL A 140 -10.83 -2.93 -9.43
N ASN A 141 -11.02 -4.22 -9.68
CA ASN A 141 -12.28 -4.73 -10.20
C ASN A 141 -13.08 -5.30 -9.04
N VAL A 142 -14.25 -4.72 -8.78
CA VAL A 142 -15.14 -5.22 -7.75
C VAL A 142 -16.50 -5.53 -8.36
N THR A 143 -17.05 -6.70 -8.03
CA THR A 143 -18.33 -7.19 -8.54
C THR A 143 -19.18 -7.70 -7.39
N PHE A 144 -20.40 -7.17 -7.30
CA PHE A 144 -21.49 -7.78 -6.55
C PHE A 144 -22.36 -8.56 -7.54
N TYR A 145 -22.46 -9.88 -7.39
CA TYR A 145 -23.35 -10.70 -8.22
C TYR A 145 -24.80 -10.57 -7.78
N GLU A 146 -25.73 -10.65 -8.72
CA GLU A 146 -27.15 -10.59 -8.41
C GLU A 146 -27.60 -11.65 -7.39
N ASN A 147 -28.63 -11.33 -6.62
CA ASN A 147 -29.32 -12.27 -5.73
C ASN A 147 -30.84 -12.16 -5.92
N GLU A 148 -31.63 -12.70 -4.99
CA GLU A 148 -33.10 -12.65 -5.07
C GLU A 148 -33.63 -11.20 -5.12
N VAL A 149 -33.03 -10.28 -4.39
CA VAL A 149 -33.54 -8.92 -4.18
C VAL A 149 -32.86 -7.88 -5.09
N TYR A 150 -31.56 -8.05 -5.34
CA TYR A 150 -30.70 -7.04 -5.94
C TYR A 150 -30.07 -7.54 -7.24
N LYS A 151 -29.94 -6.66 -8.23
CA LYS A 151 -29.21 -6.91 -9.47
C LYS A 151 -27.71 -6.73 -9.28
N GLU A 152 -26.95 -7.38 -10.16
CA GLU A 152 -25.50 -7.28 -10.24
C GLU A 152 -25.05 -5.84 -10.49
N SER A 153 -23.94 -5.46 -9.87
CA SER A 153 -23.21 -4.24 -10.21
C SER A 153 -21.70 -4.46 -10.11
N ASN A 154 -20.96 -3.66 -10.85
CA ASN A 154 -19.51 -3.70 -10.87
C ASN A 154 -18.89 -2.29 -10.80
N ASN A 155 -17.70 -2.19 -10.21
CA ASN A 155 -16.83 -1.03 -10.31
C ASN A 155 -15.47 -1.48 -10.86
N ASN A 156 -14.96 -0.75 -11.85
CA ASN A 156 -13.65 -0.96 -12.46
C ASN A 156 -12.92 0.37 -12.72
N THR A 157 -13.33 1.44 -12.03
CA THR A 157 -12.78 2.78 -12.23
C THR A 157 -11.66 3.10 -11.26
N SER A 158 -11.60 2.40 -10.12
CA SER A 158 -10.65 2.69 -9.05
C SER A 158 -9.30 2.01 -9.27
N LEU A 159 -8.24 2.61 -8.75
CA LEU A 159 -6.86 2.17 -8.89
C LEU A 159 -6.19 1.98 -7.53
N VAL A 160 -5.29 0.99 -7.47
CA VAL A 160 -4.21 0.97 -6.48
C VAL A 160 -2.95 1.49 -7.16
N ILE A 161 -2.40 2.58 -6.64
CA ILE A 161 -1.10 3.14 -7.05
C ILE A 161 -0.06 2.64 -6.07
N ALA A 162 0.71 1.63 -6.46
CA ALA A 162 1.81 1.07 -5.67
C ALA A 162 3.14 1.73 -6.04
N SER A 163 3.78 2.37 -5.07
CA SER A 163 5.10 2.99 -5.22
C SER A 163 6.15 2.30 -4.36
N LYS A 164 7.42 2.47 -4.75
CA LYS A 164 8.55 2.06 -3.90
C LYS A 164 8.66 2.98 -2.69
N THR A 165 9.28 2.48 -1.63
CA THR A 165 9.61 3.25 -0.44
C THR A 165 10.90 4.02 -0.67
N ASP A 166 10.90 5.32 -0.35
CA ASP A 166 12.10 6.14 -0.41
C ASP A 166 13.13 5.70 0.63
N THR A 167 14.41 5.82 0.29
CA THR A 167 15.52 5.47 1.17
C THR A 167 16.32 6.69 1.58
N GLN A 168 17.02 6.59 2.70
CA GLN A 168 18.00 7.55 3.17
C GLN A 168 19.36 6.87 3.24
N LEU A 169 20.37 7.48 2.63
CA LEU A 169 21.74 6.99 2.60
C LEU A 169 22.67 8.05 3.18
N THR A 170 23.43 7.67 4.21
CA THR A 170 24.46 8.54 4.81
C THR A 170 25.82 7.87 4.71
N LEU A 171 26.87 8.68 4.56
CA LEU A 171 28.24 8.24 4.36
C LEU A 171 29.17 9.01 5.28
N ASN A 172 29.93 8.28 6.09
CA ASN A 172 30.88 8.81 7.05
C ASN A 172 32.26 8.19 6.84
N VAL A 173 33.30 8.93 7.20
CA VAL A 173 34.69 8.48 7.21
C VAL A 173 35.28 8.72 8.58
N SER A 174 36.13 7.80 9.07
CA SER A 174 36.74 7.93 10.39
C SER A 174 37.76 9.07 10.49
N ASN A 175 38.36 9.47 9.37
CA ASN A 175 39.28 10.59 9.28
C ASN A 175 39.17 11.27 7.91
N SER A 176 38.85 12.57 7.88
CA SER A 176 38.75 13.37 6.66
C SER A 176 40.09 13.93 6.17
N THR A 177 41.15 13.88 6.97
CA THR A 177 42.51 14.29 6.60
C THR A 177 43.54 13.22 6.98
N PRO A 178 43.43 12.00 6.43
CA PRO A 178 44.35 10.92 6.76
C PRO A 178 45.76 11.18 6.20
N VAL A 179 46.76 10.68 6.92
CA VAL A 179 48.14 10.66 6.41
C VAL A 179 48.27 9.55 5.37
N ASN A 180 49.09 9.77 4.35
CA ASN A 180 49.33 8.76 3.31
C ASN A 180 49.74 7.40 3.90
N ASN A 181 49.25 6.32 3.30
CA ASN A 181 49.40 4.93 3.74
C ASN A 181 48.81 4.62 5.13
N THR A 182 47.84 5.40 5.60
CA THR A 182 47.06 5.07 6.81
C THR A 182 45.70 4.49 6.44
N MET A 183 45.16 3.66 7.34
CA MET A 183 43.84 3.06 7.18
C MET A 183 42.76 4.02 7.68
N ILE A 184 41.68 4.14 6.90
CA ILE A 184 40.43 4.78 7.31
C ILE A 184 39.30 3.75 7.28
N THR A 185 38.25 4.02 8.05
CA THR A 185 36.99 3.27 8.01
C THR A 185 35.95 4.14 7.33
N ILE A 186 35.31 3.58 6.31
CA ILE A 186 34.20 4.19 5.59
C ILE A 186 32.93 3.47 6.07
N THR A 187 31.94 4.23 6.54
CA THR A 187 30.70 3.70 7.08
C THR A 187 29.52 4.29 6.32
N VAL A 188 28.67 3.42 5.80
CA VAL A 188 27.42 3.76 5.16
C VAL A 188 26.28 3.32 6.07
N ASN A 189 25.28 4.19 6.26
CA ASN A 189 24.02 3.84 6.91
C ASN A 189 22.87 4.07 5.93
N LEU A 190 22.11 3.00 5.68
CA LEU A 190 20.97 2.94 4.77
C LEU A 190 19.70 2.59 5.55
N THR A 191 18.73 3.48 5.50
CA THR A 191 17.40 3.30 6.10
C THR A 191 16.33 3.58 5.07
N ASP A 192 15.07 3.26 5.38
CA ASP A 192 13.95 3.86 4.68
C ASP A 192 13.74 5.34 5.10
N ASN A 193 12.71 5.97 4.54
CA ASN A 193 12.33 7.36 4.86
C ASN A 193 11.76 7.53 6.28
N THR A 194 11.40 6.45 6.97
CA THR A 194 10.96 6.47 8.38
C THR A 194 12.11 6.26 9.36
N GLY A 195 13.28 5.84 8.87
CA GLY A 195 14.46 5.52 9.67
C GLY A 195 14.58 4.04 10.02
N GLU A 196 13.75 3.16 9.45
CA GLU A 196 13.87 1.71 9.61
C GLU A 196 15.15 1.23 8.88
N PRO A 197 16.06 0.50 9.56
CA PRO A 197 17.29 0.02 8.94
C PRO A 197 16.99 -1.00 7.83
N LEU A 198 17.68 -0.86 6.69
CA LEU A 198 17.52 -1.79 5.57
C LEU A 198 18.66 -2.81 5.56
N ASP A 199 18.34 -4.05 5.89
CA ASP A 199 19.31 -5.15 6.01
C ASP A 199 19.55 -5.90 4.71
N ASN A 200 20.75 -6.48 4.60
CA ASN A 200 21.20 -7.27 3.45
C ASN A 200 21.04 -6.52 2.11
N GLN A 201 21.15 -5.20 2.14
CA GLN A 201 21.13 -4.38 0.94
C GLN A 201 22.53 -4.21 0.39
N GLU A 202 22.67 -4.36 -0.92
CA GLU A 202 23.92 -4.15 -1.64
C GLU A 202 24.22 -2.65 -1.78
N VAL A 203 25.37 -2.20 -1.30
CA VAL A 203 25.85 -0.83 -1.42
C VAL A 203 27.21 -0.84 -2.10
N ASN A 204 27.41 0.05 -3.06
CA ASN A 204 28.69 0.25 -3.73
C ASN A 204 29.40 1.48 -3.16
N ILE A 205 30.65 1.32 -2.74
CA ILE A 205 31.54 2.42 -2.33
C ILE A 205 32.59 2.61 -3.43
N THR A 206 32.63 3.78 -4.04
CA THR A 206 33.63 4.16 -5.04
C THR A 206 34.61 5.18 -4.47
N ILE A 207 35.91 4.92 -4.61
CA ILE A 207 37.02 5.77 -4.18
C ILE A 207 37.97 5.91 -5.37
N GLY A 208 38.02 7.09 -5.99
CA GLY A 208 38.73 7.25 -7.26
C GLY A 208 38.15 6.33 -8.34
N GLU A 209 38.95 5.42 -8.89
CA GLU A 209 38.54 4.43 -9.89
C GLU A 209 38.14 3.07 -9.28
N GLU A 210 38.39 2.86 -7.99
CA GLU A 210 38.10 1.59 -7.31
C GLU A 210 36.66 1.58 -6.80
N THR A 211 35.95 0.46 -7.00
CA THR A 211 34.59 0.26 -6.47
C THR A 211 34.52 -1.03 -5.65
N PHE A 212 33.92 -0.93 -4.48
CA PHE A 212 33.73 -2.02 -3.52
C PHE A 212 32.25 -2.24 -3.27
N THR A 213 31.80 -3.47 -3.46
CA THR A 213 30.44 -3.90 -3.13
C THR A 213 30.42 -4.48 -1.72
N ILE A 214 29.57 -3.94 -0.85
CA ILE A 214 29.38 -4.38 0.54
C ILE A 214 27.89 -4.49 0.87
N TYR A 215 27.55 -5.22 1.93
CA TYR A 215 26.17 -5.43 2.35
C TYR A 215 25.89 -4.84 3.73
N THR A 216 24.69 -4.32 3.92
CA THR A 216 24.24 -3.75 5.20
C THR A 216 23.87 -4.83 6.22
N THR A 217 24.20 -4.59 7.49
CA THR A 217 23.75 -5.35 8.66
C THR A 217 23.22 -4.34 9.68
N ASN A 218 21.95 -4.48 10.09
CA ASN A 218 21.21 -3.46 10.81
C ASN A 218 21.30 -2.06 10.14
N GLY A 219 21.11 -2.01 8.82
CA GLY A 219 21.21 -0.80 8.00
C GLY A 219 22.63 -0.28 7.76
N ILE A 220 23.65 -0.83 8.41
CA ILE A 220 25.02 -0.31 8.38
C ILE A 220 25.93 -1.21 7.55
N ALA A 221 26.74 -0.62 6.68
CA ALA A 221 27.81 -1.30 5.96
C ALA A 221 29.13 -0.54 6.18
N SER A 222 30.24 -1.25 6.38
CA SER A 222 31.55 -0.62 6.61
C SER A 222 32.66 -1.26 5.80
N LYS A 223 33.62 -0.42 5.36
CA LYS A 223 34.81 -0.84 4.63
C LYS A 223 36.05 -0.17 5.21
N GLU A 224 37.05 -0.97 5.55
CA GLU A 224 38.40 -0.47 5.81
C GLU A 224 39.13 -0.25 4.49
N TYR A 225 39.83 0.88 4.38
CA TYR A 225 40.54 1.30 3.18
C TYR A 225 41.85 2.01 3.55
N THR A 226 42.97 1.58 2.96
CA THR A 226 44.27 2.24 3.13
C THR A 226 44.46 3.28 2.04
N VAL A 227 44.53 4.55 2.43
CA VAL A 227 44.69 5.64 1.46
C VAL A 227 46.12 5.71 0.95
N SER A 228 46.31 5.76 -0.37
CA SER A 228 47.63 5.79 -1.01
C SER A 228 47.81 6.94 -2.00
N GLN A 229 46.71 7.54 -2.46
CA GLN A 229 46.72 8.68 -3.36
C GLN A 229 46.65 10.01 -2.58
N LEU A 230 47.66 10.86 -2.77
CA LEU A 230 47.74 12.17 -2.13
C LEU A 230 46.68 13.15 -2.67
N GLY A 231 46.26 14.09 -1.82
CA GLY A 231 45.33 15.16 -2.18
C GLY A 231 43.86 14.80 -1.91
N VAL A 232 42.97 15.62 -2.46
CA VAL A 232 41.53 15.47 -2.26
C VAL A 232 41.01 14.29 -3.08
N GLN A 233 40.33 13.37 -2.41
CA GLN A 233 39.62 12.25 -3.01
C GLN A 233 38.14 12.32 -2.65
N THR A 234 37.28 12.08 -3.64
CA THR A 234 35.83 11.94 -3.43
C THR A 234 35.49 10.47 -3.22
N ILE A 235 34.75 10.19 -2.16
CA ILE A 235 34.19 8.87 -1.86
C ILE A 235 32.69 8.95 -2.15
N THR A 236 32.19 8.03 -2.96
CA THR A 236 30.76 7.93 -3.29
C THR A 236 30.21 6.64 -2.72
N ALA A 237 29.08 6.71 -2.02
CA ALA A 237 28.26 5.54 -1.69
C ALA A 237 27.01 5.56 -2.56
N SER A 238 26.68 4.43 -3.18
CA SER A 238 25.47 4.28 -3.98
C SER A 238 24.71 3.00 -3.62
N TYR A 239 23.41 3.16 -3.49
CA TYR A 239 22.41 2.11 -3.39
C TYR A 239 21.55 2.17 -4.64
N THR A 240 21.54 1.10 -5.44
CA THR A 240 20.83 1.06 -6.73
C THR A 240 19.31 0.87 -6.60
N GLY A 241 18.81 0.62 -5.39
CA GLY A 241 17.41 0.28 -5.16
C GLY A 241 17.09 -1.18 -5.49
N ASN A 242 15.85 -1.57 -5.22
CA ASN A 242 15.30 -2.87 -5.61
C ASN A 242 13.79 -2.74 -5.91
N ASN A 243 13.02 -3.83 -5.94
CA ASN A 243 11.59 -3.75 -6.25
C ASN A 243 10.78 -3.01 -5.17
N MET A 244 11.26 -2.98 -3.93
CA MET A 244 10.59 -2.33 -2.79
C MET A 244 11.10 -0.91 -2.51
N TYR A 245 12.39 -0.64 -2.77
CA TYR A 245 13.07 0.57 -2.31
C TYR A 245 13.69 1.37 -3.46
N ASN A 246 13.62 2.70 -3.36
CA ASN A 246 14.23 3.60 -4.33
C ASN A 246 15.75 3.68 -4.17
N ALA A 247 16.43 3.92 -5.29
CA ALA A 247 17.87 4.17 -5.34
C ALA A 247 18.25 5.45 -4.60
N ASN A 248 19.45 5.49 -4.03
CA ASN A 248 20.00 6.68 -3.38
C ASN A 248 21.52 6.70 -3.51
N SER A 249 22.12 7.89 -3.56
CA SER A 249 23.57 8.05 -3.56
C SER A 249 23.99 9.29 -2.79
N THR A 250 25.16 9.23 -2.17
CA THR A 250 25.74 10.35 -1.44
C THR A 250 27.26 10.33 -1.60
N THR A 251 27.89 11.49 -1.40
CA THR A 251 29.34 11.64 -1.50
C THR A 251 29.92 12.30 -0.26
N THR A 252 31.19 12.05 -0.02
CA THR A 252 32.01 12.78 0.94
C THR A 252 33.42 12.95 0.38
N GLN A 253 34.26 13.75 1.03
CA GLN A 253 35.63 13.99 0.60
C GLN A 253 36.60 13.74 1.74
N ILE A 254 37.78 13.23 1.37
CA ILE A 254 38.96 13.16 2.23
C ILE A 254 40.10 13.94 1.57
N ASN A 255 41.01 14.51 2.35
CA ASN A 255 42.23 15.12 1.86
C ASN A 255 43.44 14.40 2.43
N VAL A 256 44.07 13.55 1.61
CA VAL A 256 45.20 12.73 2.03
C VAL A 256 46.47 13.58 2.05
N ILE A 257 47.07 13.70 3.24
CA ILE A 257 48.25 14.54 3.47
C ILE A 257 49.53 13.72 3.53
N LYS A 258 50.66 14.38 3.30
CA LYS A 258 51.98 13.77 3.47
C LYS A 258 52.26 13.53 4.95
N LEU A 259 53.10 12.53 5.22
CA LEU A 259 53.67 12.34 6.55
C LEU A 259 54.73 13.41 6.79
N ASP A 260 54.59 14.16 7.88
CA ASP A 260 55.61 15.12 8.30
C ASP A 260 56.87 14.39 8.76
N THR A 261 58.03 14.95 8.40
CA THR A 261 59.34 14.37 8.70
C THR A 261 60.23 15.39 9.40
N LYS A 262 61.18 14.89 10.18
CA LYS A 262 62.15 15.66 10.96
C LYS A 262 63.55 15.10 10.74
N LEU A 263 64.49 15.98 10.40
CA LEU A 263 65.90 15.64 10.23
C LEU A 263 66.71 16.23 11.37
N THR A 264 67.41 15.37 12.11
CA THR A 264 68.31 15.80 13.19
C THR A 264 69.75 15.44 12.85
N LEU A 265 70.68 16.36 13.13
CA LEU A 265 72.12 16.13 13.03
C LEU A 265 72.71 16.03 14.43
N ASN A 266 73.54 15.02 14.64
CA ASN A 266 74.34 14.86 15.84
C ASN A 266 75.81 14.74 15.46
N VAL A 267 76.71 15.26 16.29
CA VAL A 267 78.16 15.14 16.10
C VAL A 267 78.77 14.47 17.33
N SER A 268 79.77 13.61 17.11
CA SER A 268 80.46 12.92 18.21
C SER A 268 81.24 13.88 19.11
N ASP A 269 81.62 15.05 18.59
CA ASP A 269 82.29 16.14 19.29
C ASP A 269 81.89 17.48 18.63
N ASN A 270 81.36 18.42 19.41
CA ASN A 270 80.94 19.74 18.94
C ASN A 270 82.06 20.79 19.02
N THR A 271 83.23 20.42 19.56
CA THR A 271 84.42 21.27 19.69
C THR A 271 85.71 20.51 19.32
N PRO A 272 85.80 19.95 18.09
CA PRO A 272 86.93 19.09 17.74
C PRO A 272 88.24 19.85 17.67
N VAL A 273 89.33 19.15 17.96
CA VAL A 273 90.69 19.63 17.76
C VAL A 273 91.06 19.47 16.28
N ASN A 274 91.89 20.38 15.74
CA ASN A 274 92.34 20.27 14.37
C ASN A 274 93.03 18.91 14.13
N ASN A 275 92.72 18.26 13.00
CA ASN A 275 93.20 16.92 12.63
C ASN A 275 92.66 15.74 13.49
N THR A 276 91.53 15.89 14.19
CA THR A 276 90.82 14.75 14.83
C THR A 276 89.62 14.28 14.00
N LEU A 277 89.38 12.97 13.94
CA LEU A 277 88.15 12.43 13.33
C LEU A 277 86.94 12.76 14.20
N ILE A 278 85.88 13.24 13.57
CA ILE A 278 84.53 13.30 14.15
C ILE A 278 83.59 12.41 13.35
N THR A 279 82.52 11.95 14.00
CA THR A 279 81.40 11.30 13.34
C THR A 279 80.21 12.24 13.33
N ILE A 280 79.60 12.43 12.16
CA ILE A 280 78.34 13.15 12.00
C ILE A 280 77.26 12.10 11.74
N THR A 281 76.19 12.12 12.52
CA THR A 281 75.04 11.24 12.34
C THR A 281 73.81 12.06 11.98
N ALA A 282 73.23 11.80 10.82
CA ALA A 282 71.92 12.30 10.46
C ALA A 282 70.86 11.24 10.80
N THR A 283 69.79 11.63 11.48
CA THR A 283 68.63 10.77 11.74
C THR A 283 67.38 11.41 11.16
N LEU A 284 66.70 10.69 10.27
CA LEU A 284 65.40 11.06 9.72
C LEU A 284 64.32 10.33 10.52
N THR A 285 63.37 11.08 11.06
CA THR A 285 62.20 10.55 11.77
C THR A 285 60.89 11.09 11.20
N ASP A 286 59.78 10.43 11.51
CA ASP A 286 58.45 11.00 11.34
C ASP A 286 58.11 12.00 12.46
N ALA A 287 56.88 12.54 12.42
CA ALA A 287 56.35 13.50 13.41
C ALA A 287 56.25 12.96 14.85
N VAL A 288 56.33 11.64 15.04
CA VAL A 288 56.29 10.97 16.35
C VAL A 288 57.62 10.27 16.69
N ASP A 289 58.71 10.74 16.06
CA ASP A 289 60.11 10.31 16.25
C ASP A 289 60.42 8.83 15.87
N ASN A 290 59.59 8.18 15.04
CA ASN A 290 59.95 6.87 14.46
C ASN A 290 61.02 7.03 13.39
N LYS A 291 62.09 6.23 13.45
CA LYS A 291 63.17 6.25 12.45
C LYS A 291 62.68 5.79 11.08
N LEU A 292 62.90 6.60 10.05
CA LEU A 292 62.58 6.28 8.66
C LEU A 292 63.83 5.75 7.97
N ALA A 293 63.87 4.45 7.67
CA ALA A 293 65.02 3.78 7.04
C ALA A 293 64.84 3.63 5.53
N GLY A 294 65.95 3.67 4.78
CA GLY A 294 66.00 3.33 3.35
C GLY A 294 65.30 4.34 2.41
N GLN A 295 64.99 5.55 2.89
CA GLN A 295 64.42 6.62 2.08
C GLN A 295 65.58 7.40 1.43
N ASN A 296 65.70 7.33 0.10
CA ASN A 296 66.68 8.07 -0.72
C ASN A 296 66.00 9.19 -1.50
#